data_AF-A0A5B2UX31-F1
#
_entry.id   AF-A0A5B2UX31-F1
#
_cell.length_a   1.000
_cell.length_b   1.000
_cell.length_c   1.000
_cell.angle_alpha   90.00
_cell.angle_beta   90.00
_cell.angle_gamma   90.00
#
_symmetry.space_group_name_H-M   'P 1'
#
loop_
_entity.id
_entity.type
_entity.pdbx_description
1 polymer ?
#
loop_
_entity_poly.entity_id
_entity_poly.type
_entity_poly.pdbx_seq_one_letter_code
_entity_poly.pdbx_strand_id
1 'polypeptide(L)' 'MNEEQIERVRELVRIVANDDGTDFDTAFNVSMKVLKLHAIDNAPKGAASGGGKSQARSNQADHVSD' A
#
# COMPACT_ATOMS: atom_id res chain seq x y z
N MET A 1 4.16 -9.20 2.41
CA MET A 1 4.53 -9.96 1.19
C MET A 1 4.73 -11.40 1.59
N ASN A 2 4.23 -12.35 0.80
CA ASN A 2 4.58 -13.77 0.96
C ASN A 2 5.92 -14.07 0.25
N GLU A 3 6.46 -15.27 0.41
CA GLU A 3 7.75 -15.68 -0.17
C GLU A 3 7.79 -15.57 -1.70
N GLU A 4 6.73 -16.00 -2.37
CA GLU A 4 6.59 -15.89 -3.83
C GLU A 4 6.62 -14.44 -4.33
N GLN A 5 5.98 -13.52 -3.59
CA GLN A 5 6.03 -12.09 -3.91
C GLN A 5 7.43 -11.51 -3.69
N ILE A 6 8.16 -11.99 -2.68
CA ILE A 6 9.53 -11.55 -2.41
C ILE A 6 10.46 -11.99 -3.55
N GLU A 7 10.33 -13.23 -4.02
CA GLU A 7 11.13 -13.73 -5.14
C GLU A 7 10.86 -12.96 -6.44
N ARG A 8 9.59 -12.70 -6.77
CA ARG A 8 9.25 -11.91 -7.95
C ARG A 8 9.81 -10.48 -7.89
N VAL A 9 9.75 -9.84 -6.73
CA VAL A 9 10.33 -8.50 -6.57
C VAL A 9 11.84 -8.54 -6.72
N ARG A 10 12.51 -9.56 -6.17
CA ARG A 10 13.96 -9.72 -6.37
C ARG A 10 14.32 -9.96 -7.82
N GLU A 11 13.57 -10.78 -8.55
CA GLU A 11 13.80 -11.04 -9.97
C GLU A 11 13.67 -9.76 -10.81
N LEU A 12 12.60 -8.99 -10.61
CA LEU A 12 12.38 -7.73 -11.30
C LEU A 12 13.50 -6.73 -11.04
N VAL A 13 13.93 -6.59 -9.78
CA VAL A 13 15.03 -5.69 -9.41
C VAL A 13 16.34 -6.14 -10.05
N ARG A 14 16.56 -7.45 -10.21
CA ARG A 14 17.75 -8.00 -10.87
C ARG A 14 17.77 -7.68 -12.37
N ILE A 15 16.61 -7.70 -13.02
CA ILE A 15 16.46 -7.29 -14.43
C ILE A 15 16.80 -5.80 -14.56
N VAL A 16 16.19 -4.96 -13.72
CA VAL A 16 16.48 -3.50 -13.71
C VAL A 16 17.95 -3.21 -13.45
N ALA A 17 18.56 -3.92 -12.50
CA ALA A 17 19.98 -3.78 -12.19
C ALA A 17 20.87 -4.09 -13.40
N ASN A 18 20.58 -5.18 -14.12
CA ASN A 18 21.32 -5.56 -15.32
C ASN A 18 21.10 -4.57 -16.48
N ASP A 19 19.88 -4.11 -16.69
CA ASP A 19 19.55 -3.16 -17.76
C ASP A 19 20.20 -1.79 -17.53
N ASP A 20 20.19 -1.31 -16.29
CA ASP A 20 20.79 -0.03 -15.90
C ASP A 20 22.31 -0.13 -15.63
N GLY A 21 22.88 -1.35 -15.66
CA GLY A 21 24.30 -1.59 -15.38
C GLY A 21 24.71 -1.19 -13.95
N THR A 22 23.82 -1.38 -12.98
CA THR A 22 24.00 -0.98 -11.58
C THR A 22 23.93 -2.18 -10.63
N ASP A 23 24.39 -1.99 -9.39
CA ASP A 23 24.24 -3.01 -8.34
C ASP A 23 22.78 -3.20 -7.91
N PHE A 24 22.47 -4.42 -7.45
CA PHE A 24 21.14 -4.81 -7.00
C PHE A 24 20.58 -3.88 -5.92
N ASP A 25 21.38 -3.50 -4.92
CA ASP A 25 20.91 -2.64 -3.82
C ASP A 25 20.54 -1.24 -4.30
N THR A 26 21.26 -0.73 -5.31
CA THR A 26 20.96 0.55 -5.94
C THR A 26 19.64 0.47 -6.71
N ALA A 27 19.48 -0.56 -7.56
CA ALA A 27 18.23 -0.80 -8.30
C ALA A 27 17.04 -1.05 -7.36
N PHE A 28 17.24 -1.80 -6.27
CA PHE A 28 16.22 -2.08 -5.27
C PHE A 28 15.73 -0.79 -4.61
N ASN A 29 16.65 0.08 -4.20
CA ASN A 29 16.33 1.35 -3.57
C ASN A 29 15.59 2.30 -4.52
N VAL A 30 15.98 2.36 -5.79
CA VAL A 30 15.27 3.15 -6.80
C VAL A 30 13.86 2.61 -7.01
N SER A 31 13.73 1.29 -7.20
CA SER A 31 12.45 0.61 -7.40
C SER A 31 11.50 0.84 -6.21
N MET A 32 12.00 0.73 -4.98
CA MET A 32 11.21 0.98 -3.77
C MET A 32 10.85 2.45 -3.58
N LYS A 33 11.70 3.40 -4.00
CA LYS A 33 11.35 4.83 -4.00
C LYS A 33 10.20 5.12 -4.94
N VAL A 34 10.19 4.54 -6.15
CA VAL A 34 9.07 4.70 -7.11
C VAL A 34 7.80 4.05 -6.56
N LEU A 35 7.90 2.83 -6.02
CA LEU A 35 6.77 2.13 -5.42
C LEU A 35 6.18 2.91 -4.23
N LYS A 36 7.05 3.51 -3.39
CA LYS A 36 6.64 4.37 -2.28
C LYS A 36 5.95 5.64 -2.76
N LEU A 37 6.45 6.29 -3.82
CA LEU A 37 5.81 7.46 -4.42
C LEU A 37 4.40 7.11 -4.90
N HIS A 38 4.26 6.03 -5.67
CA HIS A 38 2.95 5.56 -6.10
C HIS A 38 2.03 5.13 -4.96
N ALA A 39 2.56 4.55 -3.89
CA ALA A 39 1.78 4.19 -2.72
C ALA A 39 1.30 5.43 -1.95
N ILE A 40 2.09 6.51 -1.91
CA ILE A 40 1.69 7.78 -1.28
C ILE A 40 0.63 8.49 -2.13
N ASP A 41 0.83 8.53 -3.44
CA ASP A 41 -0.07 9.22 -4.37
C ASP A 41 -1.40 8.48 -4.58
N ASN A 42 -1.38 7.14 -4.51
CA ASN A 42 -2.58 6.30 -4.64
C ASN A 42 -3.10 5.78 -3.30
N ALA A 43 -2.48 6.11 -2.16
CA ALA A 43 -3.09 5.83 -0.87
C ALA A 43 -4.38 6.63 -0.78
N PRO A 44 -5.56 5.99 -0.58
CA PRO A 44 -6.75 6.75 -0.28
C PRO A 44 -6.44 7.57 0.97
N LYS A 45 -6.42 8.90 0.82
CA LYS A 45 -6.38 9.87 1.93
C LYS A 45 -7.58 9.57 2.83
N GLY A 46 -7.45 8.62 3.75
CA GLY A 46 -8.59 8.07 4.46
C GLY A 46 -8.50 6.61 4.91
N ALA A 47 -7.43 5.86 4.66
CA ALA A 47 -7.16 4.64 5.44
C ALA A 47 -6.74 5.03 6.87
N ALA A 48 -7.66 5.63 7.61
CA ALA A 48 -7.57 5.73 9.05
C ALA A 48 -7.36 4.31 9.58
N SER A 49 -6.39 4.17 10.48
CA SER A 49 -6.34 3.11 11.45
C SER A 49 -7.72 2.99 12.13
N GLY A 50 -8.58 2.13 11.59
CA GLY A 50 -9.93 1.87 12.07
C GLY A 50 -9.97 0.77 13.13
N GLY A 51 -8.88 0.57 13.87
CA GLY A 51 -8.89 -0.21 15.11
C GLY A 51 -9.44 0.65 16.23
N GLY A 52 -10.75 0.92 16.24
CA GLY A 52 -11.33 1.79 17.25
C GLY A 52 -12.81 2.07 17.07
N LYS A 53 -13.62 1.29 17.79
CA LYS A 53 -15.04 1.51 18.10
C LYS A 53 -16.00 1.28 16.93
N SER A 54 -16.55 0.06 16.91
CA SER A 54 -17.96 -0.16 16.55
C SER A 54 -18.85 0.69 17.46
N GLN A 55 -18.94 1.99 17.19
CA GLN A 55 -20.02 2.80 17.72
C GLN A 55 -21.18 2.58 16.75
N ALA A 56 -22.00 1.60 17.07
CA ALA A 56 -23.35 1.49 16.56
C ALA A 56 -24.05 2.84 16.78
N ARG A 57 -24.04 3.69 15.77
CA ARG A 57 -24.99 4.78 15.66
C ARG A 57 -26.24 4.19 15.03
N SER A 58 -27.00 3.46 15.86
CA SER A 58 -28.43 3.35 15.63
C SER A 58 -29.00 4.76 15.77
N ASN A 59 -29.06 5.47 14.64
CA ASN A 59 -29.90 6.64 14.47
C ASN A 59 -31.36 6.16 14.60
N GLN A 60 -31.86 6.04 15.83
CA GLN A 60 -33.29 5.93 16.09
C GLN A 60 -33.71 7.15 16.92
N ALA A 61 -33.94 8.22 16.16
CA ALA A 61 -34.78 9.38 16.47
C ALA A 61 -35.21 9.83 15.06
N ASP A 62 -36.46 10.09 14.71
CA ASP A 62 -37.69 10.32 15.45
C ASP A 62 -38.85 10.27 14.41
N HIS A 63 -40.11 10.22 14.88
CA HIS A 63 -41.36 10.47 14.16
C HIS A 63 -41.91 9.48 13.10
N VAL A 64 -43.08 8.89 13.41
CA VAL A 64 -44.38 9.35 12.85
C VAL A 64 -45.54 8.95 13.77
N SER A 65 -46.39 9.94 14.07
CA SER A 65 -47.68 9.84 14.74
C SER A 65 -48.73 9.16 13.86
N ASP A 66 -49.50 8.23 14.44
CA ASP A 66 -50.97 8.18 14.49
C ASP A 66 -51.39 7.06 15.46
#